data_AF-A0AAN6Z0J9-F1
#
_entry.id   AF-A0AAN6Z0J9-F1
#
_cell.length_a   1.000
_cell.length_b   1.000
_cell.length_c   1.000
_cell.angle_alpha   90.00
_cell.angle_beta   90.00
_cell.angle_gamma   90.00
#
_symmetry.space_group_name_H-M   'P 1'
#
loop_
_entity.id
_entity.type
_entity.pdbx_description
1 polymer ?
#
loop_
_entity_poly.entity_id
_entity_poly.type
_entity_poly.pdbx_seq_one_letter_code
_entity_poly.pdbx_strand_id
1 'polypeptide(L)'
;MEPFVHLPQHRVVICKRCRFACVANEVPAHLRTRHADVPVAERHAIARAVQQLPDIIRTQEDLAGFEFPPPTSEAIPFLGPSRPDGLKCRHARKVHGWHNPLRSGRPPAGPGPLPLHDVELP
;
A
#
# COMPACT_ATOMS: atom_id res chain seq x y z
N MET A 1 5.06 -18.52 -3.06
CA MET A 1 3.98 -17.52 -3.23
C MET A 1 4.28 -16.60 -4.42
N GLU A 2 5.06 -17.04 -5.42
CA GLU A 2 5.49 -16.14 -6.51
C GLU A 2 4.29 -15.57 -7.26
N PRO A 3 4.29 -14.28 -7.65
CA PRO A 3 5.38 -13.31 -7.58
C PRO A 3 5.42 -12.49 -6.27
N PHE A 4 4.70 -12.89 -5.22
CA PHE A 4 4.61 -12.16 -3.96
C PHE A 4 5.65 -12.58 -2.94
N VAL A 5 6.14 -11.60 -2.19
CA VAL A 5 6.94 -11.78 -0.97
C VAL A 5 6.22 -11.13 0.20
N HIS A 6 6.16 -11.82 1.34
CA HIS A 6 5.60 -11.26 2.57
C HIS A 6 6.64 -10.34 3.22
N LEU A 7 6.19 -9.17 3.68
CA LEU A 7 6.97 -8.21 4.45
C LEU A 7 6.37 -8.11 5.86
N PRO A 8 6.79 -8.97 6.81
CA PRO A 8 6.15 -9.08 8.13
C PRO A 8 6.16 -7.76 8.92
N GLN A 9 7.24 -7.00 8.81
CA GLN A 9 7.41 -5.72 9.53
C GLN A 9 6.31 -4.71 9.20
N HIS A 10 5.81 -4.75 7.95
CA HIS A 10 4.76 -3.86 7.48
C HIS A 10 3.44 -4.61 7.24
N ARG A 11 3.39 -5.91 7.53
CA ARG A 11 2.18 -6.75 7.46
C ARG A 11 1.49 -6.69 6.09
N VAL A 12 2.28 -6.55 5.03
CA VAL A 12 1.81 -6.47 3.63
C VAL A 12 2.60 -7.43 2.74
N VAL A 13 2.11 -7.68 1.53
CA VAL A 13 2.85 -8.44 0.51
C VAL A 13 3.32 -7.51 -0.61
N ILE A 14 4.49 -7.76 -1.16
CA ILE A 14 5.04 -7.03 -2.31
C ILE A 14 5.00 -7.94 -3.53
N CYS A 15 4.41 -7.45 -4.62
CA CYS A 15 4.54 -8.09 -5.92
C CYS A 15 5.90 -7.74 -6.53
N LYS A 16 6.82 -8.70 -6.68
CA LYS A 16 8.17 -8.45 -7.22
C LYS A 16 8.18 -8.03 -8.68
N ARG A 17 7.20 -8.49 -9.47
CA ARG A 17 7.06 -8.13 -10.90
C ARG A 17 6.54 -6.69 -11.07
N CYS A 18 5.54 -6.31 -10.30
CA CYS A 18 4.93 -4.99 -10.39
C CYS A 18 5.60 -3.93 -9.50
N ARG A 19 6.41 -4.38 -8.53
CA ARG A 19 7.21 -3.58 -7.61
C ARG A 19 6.39 -2.63 -6.71
N PHE A 20 5.25 -3.10 -6.22
CA PHE A 20 4.42 -2.38 -5.25
C PHE A 20 3.79 -3.33 -4.22
N ALA A 21 3.47 -2.80 -3.05
CA ALA A 21 2.81 -3.52 -1.96
C ALA A 21 1.28 -3.57 -2.15
N CYS A 22 0.66 -4.68 -1.76
CA CYS A 22 -0.78 -4.91 -1.80
C CYS A 22 -1.27 -5.38 -0.42
N VAL A 23 -2.52 -5.04 -0.07
CA VAL A 23 -3.21 -5.72 1.04
C VAL A 23 -3.74 -7.08 0.60
N ALA A 24 -4.02 -7.98 1.54
CA ALA A 24 -4.33 -9.38 1.21
C ALA A 24 -5.54 -9.51 0.26
N ASN A 25 -6.58 -8.68 0.42
CA ASN A 25 -7.79 -8.74 -0.39
C ASN A 25 -7.62 -8.20 -1.81
N GLU A 26 -6.53 -7.46 -2.08
CA GLU A 26 -6.22 -6.97 -3.43
C GLU A 26 -5.51 -8.00 -4.30
N VAL A 27 -4.83 -8.97 -3.68
CA VAL A 27 -4.03 -9.99 -4.39
C VAL A 27 -4.82 -10.74 -5.47
N PRO A 28 -6.06 -11.22 -5.26
CA PRO A 28 -6.83 -11.87 -6.31
C PRO A 28 -7.08 -10.97 -7.52
N ALA A 29 -7.47 -9.71 -7.27
CA ALA A 29 -7.75 -8.74 -8.33
C ALA A 29 -6.46 -8.32 -9.06
N HIS A 30 -5.37 -8.13 -8.32
CA HIS A 30 -4.04 -7.86 -8.87
C HIS A 30 -3.58 -8.99 -9.79
N LEU A 31 -3.65 -10.25 -9.33
CA LEU A 31 -3.26 -11.41 -10.13
C LEU A 31 -4.09 -11.52 -11.41
N ARG A 32 -5.41 -11.30 -11.33
CA ARG A 32 -6.30 -11.33 -12.50
C ARG A 32 -5.98 -10.24 -13.54
N THR A 33 -5.58 -9.05 -13.10
CA THR A 33 -5.42 -7.88 -13.97
C THR A 33 -3.99 -7.66 -14.45
N ARG A 34 -2.99 -8.03 -13.65
CA ARG A 34 -1.55 -7.79 -13.94
C ARG A 34 -0.77 -9.06 -14.24
N HIS A 35 -1.32 -10.23 -13.90
CA HIS A 35 -0.70 -11.53 -14.09
C HIS A 35 -1.65 -12.52 -14.77
N ALA A 36 -2.28 -12.06 -15.87
CA ALA A 36 -3.20 -12.88 -16.67
C ALA A 36 -2.52 -14.14 -17.24
N ASP A 37 -1.20 -14.08 -17.44
CA ASP A 37 -0.29 -15.15 -17.85
C ASP A 37 -0.18 -16.30 -16.84
N VAL A 38 -0.46 -16.05 -15.56
CA VAL A 38 -0.42 -17.10 -14.52
C VAL A 38 -1.71 -17.93 -14.58
N PRO A 39 -1.64 -19.28 -14.60
CA PRO A 39 -2.82 -20.15 -14.63
C PRO A 39 -3.81 -19.84 -13.49
N VAL A 40 -5.12 -19.96 -13.77
CA VAL A 40 -6.20 -19.67 -12.81
C VAL A 40 -6.02 -20.42 -11.49
N ALA A 41 -5.73 -21.73 -11.56
CA ALA A 41 -5.52 -22.57 -10.38
C ALA A 41 -4.36 -22.07 -9.51
N GLU A 42 -3.27 -21.64 -10.14
CA GLU A 42 -2.10 -21.10 -9.44
C GLU A 42 -2.41 -19.74 -8.82
N ARG A 43 -3.16 -18.86 -9.51
CA ARG A 43 -3.63 -17.60 -8.94
C ARG A 43 -4.47 -17.81 -7.67
N HIS A 44 -5.37 -18.79 -7.68
CA HIS A 44 -6.15 -19.15 -6.50
C HIS A 44 -5.27 -19.70 -5.37
N ALA A 45 -4.27 -20.52 -5.69
CA ALA A 45 -3.33 -21.04 -4.69
C ALA A 45 -2.53 -19.90 -4.03
N ILE A 46 -2.01 -18.96 -4.83
CA ILE A 46 -1.29 -17.79 -4.33
C ILE A 46 -2.19 -16.93 -3.43
N ALA A 47 -3.40 -16.62 -3.89
CA ALA A 47 -4.35 -15.82 -3.13
C ALA A 47 -4.69 -16.46 -1.78
N ARG A 48 -4.95 -17.77 -1.75
CA ARG A 48 -5.20 -18.51 -0.50
C ARG A 48 -3.99 -18.47 0.43
N ALA A 49 -2.79 -18.69 -0.11
CA ALA A 49 -1.56 -18.64 0.68
C ALA A 49 -1.35 -17.26 1.34
N VAL A 50 -1.61 -16.17 0.61
CA VAL A 50 -1.53 -14.81 1.17
C VAL A 50 -2.59 -14.57 2.25
N GLN A 51 -3.83 -15.04 2.05
CA GLN A 51 -4.91 -14.89 3.03
C GLN A 51 -4.65 -15.65 4.34
N GLN A 52 -3.83 -16.69 4.29
CA GLN A 52 -3.43 -17.49 5.46
C GLN A 52 -2.23 -16.92 6.22
N LEU A 53 -1.61 -15.85 5.74
CA LEU A 53 -0.49 -15.21 6.46
C LEU A 53 -0.99 -14.63 7.79
N PRO A 54 -0.28 -14.90 8.91
CA PRO A 54 -0.62 -14.31 10.20
C PRO A 54 -0.41 -12.80 10.16
N ASP A 55 -1.27 -12.09 10.87
CA ASP A 55 -1.23 -10.63 11.06
C ASP A 55 -1.23 -9.76 9.79
N ILE A 56 -1.46 -10.33 8.61
CA ILE A 56 -1.52 -9.58 7.35
C ILE A 56 -2.66 -8.55 7.35
N ILE A 57 -2.39 -7.34 6.85
CA ILE A 57 -3.40 -6.31 6.60
C ILE A 57 -4.28 -6.77 5.45
N ARG A 58 -5.60 -6.83 5.70
CA ARG A 58 -6.55 -7.44 4.76
C ARG A 58 -7.17 -6.41 3.84
N THR A 59 -7.59 -5.27 4.38
CA THR A 59 -8.28 -4.23 3.62
C THR A 59 -7.51 -2.91 3.58
N GLN A 60 -7.99 -1.98 2.76
CA GLN A 60 -7.43 -0.63 2.70
C GLN A 60 -7.77 0.17 3.98
N GLU A 61 -8.90 -0.12 4.63
CA GLU A 61 -9.31 0.50 5.89
C GLU A 61 -8.36 0.11 7.04
N ASP A 62 -7.88 -1.14 7.04
CA ASP A 62 -6.90 -1.65 8.01
C ASP A 62 -5.54 -0.89 7.94
N LEU A 63 -5.27 -0.18 6.84
CA LEU A 63 -4.07 0.66 6.71
C LEU A 63 -4.12 1.93 7.55
N ALA A 64 -5.25 2.25 8.21
CA ALA A 64 -5.33 3.40 9.09
C ALA A 64 -4.25 3.39 10.21
N GLY A 65 -3.85 2.20 10.66
CA GLY A 65 -2.76 1.99 11.62
C GLY A 65 -1.42 1.60 10.99
N PHE A 66 -1.24 1.81 9.68
CA PHE A 66 0.00 1.43 8.99
C PHE A 66 1.17 2.32 9.41
N GLU A 67 2.21 1.70 9.94
CA GLU A 67 3.46 2.38 10.28
C GLU A 67 4.34 2.52 9.04
N PHE A 68 4.47 3.76 8.57
CA PHE A 68 5.40 4.08 7.50
C PHE A 68 6.84 4.03 8.02
N PRO A 69 7.78 3.49 7.23
CA PRO A 69 9.18 3.53 7.60
C PRO A 69 9.66 5.00 7.69
N PRO A 70 10.60 5.31 8.59
CA PRO A 70 11.11 6.67 8.76
C PRO A 70 11.83 7.14 7.48
N PRO A 71 11.94 8.46 7.23
CA PRO A 71 12.59 8.98 6.02
C PRO A 71 14.06 8.55 5.84
N THR A 72 14.71 8.13 6.92
CA THR A 72 16.11 7.68 6.97
C THR A 72 16.27 6.17 6.79
N SER A 73 15.17 5.41 6.71
CA SER A 73 15.26 3.97 6.50
C SER A 73 15.84 3.64 5.13
N GLU A 74 16.54 2.51 5.04
CA GLU A 74 16.89 1.93 3.75
C GLU A 74 15.64 1.64 2.91
N ALA A 75 15.82 1.62 1.58
CA ALA A 75 14.73 1.31 0.67
C ALA A 75 14.22 -0.12 0.92
N ILE A 76 12.91 -0.28 1.09
CA ILE A 76 12.29 -1.60 1.24
C ILE A 76 12.57 -2.42 -0.03
N PRO A 77 13.14 -3.63 0.08
CA PRO A 77 13.45 -4.47 -1.06
C PRO A 77 12.22 -4.73 -1.96
N PHE A 78 12.47 -4.90 -3.26
CA PHE A 78 11.46 -5.21 -4.30
C PHE A 78 10.43 -4.11 -4.60
N LEU A 79 10.32 -3.06 -3.77
CA LEU A 79 9.56 -1.88 -4.14
C LEU A 79 10.26 -1.12 -5.27
N GLY A 80 9.45 -0.52 -6.14
CA GLY A 80 9.94 0.34 -7.21
C GLY A 80 10.36 1.69 -6.65
N PRO A 81 11.12 2.48 -7.44
CA PRO A 81 11.33 3.88 -7.12
C PRO A 81 9.97 4.60 -7.02
N SER A 82 9.95 5.70 -6.28
CA SER A 82 8.79 6.60 -6.27
C SER A 82 8.44 7.02 -7.71
N ARG A 83 7.15 7.17 -7.99
CA ARG A 83 6.72 7.62 -9.31
C ARG A 83 7.13 9.09 -9.51
N PRO A 84 7.58 9.47 -10.72
CA PRO A 84 7.93 10.86 -11.04
C PRO A 84 6.70 11.71 -11.39
N ASP A 85 5.48 11.21 -11.14
CA ASP A 85 4.20 11.84 -11.49
C ASP A 85 3.86 13.07 -10.62
N GLY A 86 4.82 13.54 -9.83
CA GLY A 86 4.69 14.69 -8.96
C GLY A 86 3.69 14.45 -7.84
N LEU A 87 3.28 13.22 -7.53
CA LEU A 87 2.45 12.92 -6.37
C LEU A 87 3.34 12.48 -5.20
N LYS A 88 3.32 13.25 -4.11
CA LYS A 88 3.92 12.83 -2.83
C LYS A 88 2.85 12.48 -1.80
N CYS A 89 3.24 11.69 -0.80
CA CYS A 89 2.39 11.36 0.33
C CYS A 89 1.81 12.63 0.97
N ARG A 90 0.54 12.59 1.39
CA ARG A 90 -0.17 13.73 2.01
C ARG A 90 0.52 14.21 3.29
N HIS A 91 1.21 13.32 4.00
CA HIS A 91 2.06 13.66 5.14
C HIS A 91 3.11 14.70 4.74
N ALA A 92 3.76 14.55 3.59
CA ALA A 92 4.75 15.50 3.10
C ALA A 92 4.18 16.88 2.79
N ARG A 93 2.91 16.98 2.39
CA ARG A 93 2.23 18.28 2.22
C ARG A 93 1.98 18.98 3.54
N LYS A 94 1.50 18.24 4.55
CA LYS A 94 1.12 18.82 5.86
C LYS A 94 2.32 19.08 6.76
N VAL A 95 3.30 18.20 6.76
CA VAL A 95 4.41 18.19 7.72
C VAL A 95 5.69 18.77 7.13
N HIS A 96 5.94 18.57 5.83
CA HIS A 96 7.18 19.00 5.18
C HIS A 96 6.96 20.13 4.16
N GLY A 97 5.80 20.80 4.17
CA GLY A 97 5.52 21.96 3.31
C GLY A 97 5.62 21.69 1.81
N TRP A 98 5.52 20.45 1.37
CA TRP A 98 5.73 20.12 -0.04
C TRP A 98 4.54 20.59 -0.89
N HIS A 99 4.83 21.32 -1.97
CA HIS A 99 3.87 21.77 -2.97
C HIS A 99 4.09 21.02 -4.30
N ASN A 100 3.00 20.59 -4.96
CA ASN A 100 3.08 19.88 -6.23
C ASN A 100 3.47 20.83 -7.37
N PRO A 101 4.67 20.69 -7.96
CA PRO A 101 5.11 21.58 -9.04
C PRO A 101 4.32 21.35 -10.34
N LEU A 102 3.75 20.17 -10.55
CA LEU A 102 3.00 19.81 -11.76
C LEU A 102 1.56 20.33 -11.75
N ARG A 103 1.08 20.91 -10.63
CA ARG A 103 -0.28 21.46 -10.43
C ARG A 103 -1.44 20.53 -10.86
N SER A 104 -1.19 19.25 -11.04
CA SER A 104 -2.11 18.24 -11.57
C SER A 104 -1.97 16.93 -10.78
N GLY A 105 -3.05 16.13 -10.75
CA GLY A 105 -3.10 14.86 -10.00
C GLY A 105 -3.91 14.89 -8.69
N ARG A 106 -4.90 15.80 -8.56
CA ARG A 106 -5.91 15.72 -7.47
C ARG A 106 -6.63 14.36 -7.53
N PRO A 107 -6.60 13.52 -6.48
CA PRO A 107 -7.57 12.43 -6.39
C PRO A 107 -8.96 13.01 -6.11
N PRO A 108 -10.05 12.40 -6.60
CA PRO A 108 -11.41 12.82 -6.25
C PRO A 108 -11.57 12.91 -4.73
N ALA A 109 -12.40 13.85 -4.29
CA ALA A 109 -12.64 14.07 -2.87
C ALA A 109 -13.25 12.80 -2.25
N GLY A 110 -12.45 12.04 -1.51
CA GLY A 110 -12.97 11.11 -0.52
C GLY A 110 -13.71 11.88 0.58
N PRO A 111 -14.60 11.22 1.35
CA PRO A 111 -15.36 11.88 2.40
C PRO A 111 -14.37 12.57 3.36
N GLY A 112 -14.75 13.78 3.77
CA GLY A 112 -13.90 14.69 4.54
C GLY A 112 -13.34 14.05 5.82
N PRO A 113 -12.28 14.65 6.39
CA PRO A 113 -11.73 14.16 7.64
C PRO A 113 -12.84 14.06 8.71
N LEU A 114 -12.91 12.90 9.36
CA LEU A 114 -13.72 12.71 10.56
C LEU A 114 -13.32 13.78 11.59
N PRO A 115 -14.28 14.35 12.34
CA PRO A 115 -13.98 15.39 13.32
C PRO A 115 -12.99 14.85 14.36
N LEU A 116 -11.95 15.65 14.61
CA LEU A 116 -11.07 15.46 15.75
C LEU A 116 -11.94 15.67 16.99
N HIS A 117 -12.20 14.60 17.74
CA HIS A 117 -12.76 14.74 19.08
C HIS A 117 -11.76 15.53 19.92
N ASP A 118 -12.20 16.67 20.43
CA ASP A 118 -11.52 17.43 21.48
C ASP A 118 -11.29 16.51 22.68
N VAL A 119 -10.04 16.09 22.89
CA VAL A 119 -9.59 15.54 24.16
C VAL A 119 -9.21 16.73 25.03
N GLU A 120 -10.16 17.23 25.82
CA GLU A 120 -9.84 17.94 27.06
C GLU A 120 -9.09 16.95 27.97
N LEU A 121 -7.83 17.25 28.25
CA LEU A 121 -7.07 16.62 29.33
C LEU A 121 -7.26 17.45 30.61
N PRO A 122 -7.49 16.81 31.78
CA PRO A 122 -7.49 17.48 33.07
C PRO A 122 -6.08 17.95 33.49
#